data_AF-F0LKQ0-F1
#
_entry.id   AF-F0LKQ0-F1
#
_cell.length_a   1.000
_cell.length_b   1.000
_cell.length_c   1.000
_cell.angle_alpha   90.00
_cell.angle_beta   90.00
_cell.angle_gamma   90.00
#
_symmetry.space_group_name_H-M   'P 1'
#
loop_
_entity.id
_entity.type
_entity.pdbx_description
1 polymer ?
#
loop_
_entity_poly.entity_id
_entity_poly.type
_entity_poly.pdbx_seq_one_letter_code
_entity_poly.pdbx_strand_id
1 'polypeptide(L)'
;MKKPRIKFSPIPLIILAFLLLSYPKILPILILALPAFLSYFLGVFFLVVFIIFLLYYKIGGMFGVLLVALALLFVESAYLDREKAPREHYLILTVSVLLALPTYLFIRTLAVAMPRLEVTAVAMLILLVLYAFSKVVTD
;
A
#
# COMPACT_ATOMS: atom_id res chain seq x y z
N MET A 1 -33.62 -9.01 11.44
CA MET A 1 -33.13 -7.90 10.58
C MET A 1 -31.60 -7.88 10.61
N LYS A 2 -30.92 -8.23 9.50
CA LYS A 2 -29.45 -8.19 9.43
C LYS A 2 -29.00 -6.73 9.30
N LYS A 3 -28.46 -6.15 10.38
CA LYS A 3 -27.91 -4.77 10.39
C LYS A 3 -26.91 -4.62 9.24
N PRO A 4 -26.95 -3.50 8.47
CA PRO A 4 -25.88 -3.19 7.54
C PRO A 4 -24.64 -2.90 8.38
N ARG A 5 -23.73 -3.87 8.49
CA ARG A 5 -22.44 -3.67 9.16
C ARG A 5 -21.64 -2.73 8.28
N ILE A 6 -21.28 -1.58 8.84
CA ILE A 6 -20.43 -0.55 8.24
C ILE A 6 -19.24 -1.24 7.57
N LYS A 7 -19.14 -1.13 6.25
CA LYS A 7 -18.03 -1.68 5.44
C LYS A 7 -16.85 -0.72 5.64
N PHE A 8 -15.73 -1.21 6.15
CA PHE A 8 -14.58 -0.36 6.48
C PHE A 8 -13.87 0.14 5.21
N SER A 9 -13.93 -0.65 4.13
CA SER A 9 -13.25 -0.39 2.85
C SER A 9 -13.57 0.91 2.12
N PRO A 10 -14.79 1.47 2.09
CA PRO A 10 -15.02 2.78 1.48
C PRO A 10 -14.27 3.93 2.19
N ILE A 11 -13.92 3.79 3.47
CA ILE A 11 -13.25 4.86 4.23
C ILE A 11 -11.87 5.20 3.62
N PRO A 12 -10.91 4.28 3.49
CA PRO A 12 -9.63 4.58 2.86
C PRO A 12 -9.77 5.02 1.41
N LEU A 13 -10.76 4.51 0.67
CA LEU A 13 -11.01 4.94 -0.70
C LEU A 13 -11.45 6.41 -0.79
N ILE A 14 -12.33 6.86 0.12
CA ILE A 14 -12.77 8.26 0.18
C ILE A 14 -11.61 9.17 0.56
N ILE A 15 -10.78 8.77 1.54
CA ILE A 15 -9.58 9.54 1.92
C ILE A 15 -8.62 9.61 0.74
N LEU A 16 -8.38 8.49 0.05
CA LEU A 16 -7.53 8.44 -1.15
C LEU A 16 -8.07 9.35 -2.25
N ALA A 17 -9.39 9.34 -2.49
CA ALA A 17 -10.05 10.19 -3.47
C ALA A 17 -9.88 11.68 -3.15
N PHE A 18 -10.07 12.05 -1.89
CA PHE A 18 -9.87 13.42 -1.42
C PHE A 18 -8.43 13.89 -1.63
N LEU A 19 -7.43 13.07 -1.27
CA LEU A 19 -6.02 13.42 -1.47
C LEU A 19 -5.64 13.52 -2.95
N LEU A 20 -6.28 12.74 -3.82
CA LEU A 20 -6.05 12.77 -5.27
C LEU A 20 -6.71 13.98 -5.97
N LEU A 21 -7.55 14.77 -5.28
CA LEU A 21 -8.09 16.01 -5.85
C LEU A 21 -6.99 17.00 -6.24
N SER A 22 -5.85 16.97 -5.55
CA SER A 22 -4.66 17.74 -5.91
C SER A 22 -3.96 17.24 -7.18
N TYR A 23 -4.34 16.07 -7.71
CA TYR A 23 -3.73 15.38 -8.84
C TYR A 23 -4.79 14.92 -9.86
N PRO A 24 -5.42 15.87 -10.59
CA PRO A 24 -6.57 15.58 -11.46
C PRO A 24 -6.26 14.57 -12.58
N LYS A 25 -4.98 14.44 -12.98
CA LYS A 25 -4.55 13.48 -14.00
C LYS A 25 -4.62 12.01 -13.54
N ILE A 26 -4.55 11.77 -12.22
CA ILE A 26 -4.49 10.43 -11.62
C ILE A 26 -5.86 10.04 -11.04
N LEU A 27 -6.67 11.04 -10.67
CA LEU A 27 -8.03 10.85 -10.16
C LEU A 27 -8.89 9.82 -10.92
N PRO A 28 -8.87 9.76 -12.28
CA PRO A 28 -9.69 8.80 -13.02
C PRO A 28 -9.37 7.32 -12.73
N ILE A 29 -8.16 7.01 -12.23
CA ILE A 29 -7.74 5.64 -11.89
C ILE A 29 -8.61 5.05 -10.79
N LEU A 30 -9.22 5.88 -9.94
CA LEU A 30 -10.13 5.41 -8.89
C LEU A 30 -11.34 4.64 -9.42
N ILE A 31 -11.69 4.82 -10.70
CA ILE A 31 -12.72 3.99 -11.36
C ILE A 31 -12.31 2.51 -11.34
N LEU A 32 -11.01 2.22 -11.52
CA LEU A 32 -10.46 0.86 -11.43
C LEU A 32 -10.46 0.31 -10.01
N ALA A 33 -10.68 1.14 -8.99
CA ALA A 33 -10.79 0.70 -7.61
C ALA A 33 -12.15 0.04 -7.33
N LEU A 34 -13.23 0.42 -8.05
CA LEU A 34 -14.58 -0.11 -7.78
C LEU A 34 -14.69 -1.63 -7.95
N PRO A 35 -14.09 -2.27 -8.97
CA PRO A 35 -14.12 -3.73 -9.08
C PRO A 35 -13.36 -4.46 -7.96
N ALA A 36 -12.55 -3.77 -7.16
CA ALA A 36 -11.86 -4.37 -6.00
C ALA A 36 -12.83 -4.88 -4.94
N PHE A 37 -14.04 -4.31 -4.84
CA PHE A 37 -15.11 -4.83 -3.97
C PHE A 37 -15.64 -6.19 -4.44
N LEU A 38 -15.46 -6.54 -5.71
CA LEU A 38 -15.98 -7.77 -6.32
C LEU A 38 -14.94 -8.90 -6.29
N SER A 39 -13.71 -8.63 -6.75
CA SER A 39 -12.61 -9.62 -6.71
C SER A 39 -11.30 -9.07 -6.12
N TYR A 40 -10.57 -9.90 -5.36
CA TYR A 40 -9.26 -9.53 -4.80
C TYR A 40 -8.25 -9.27 -5.91
N PHE A 41 -8.27 -10.12 -6.94
CA PHE A 41 -7.44 -9.97 -8.13
C PHE A 41 -7.59 -8.58 -8.77
N LEU A 42 -8.83 -8.08 -8.87
CA LEU A 42 -9.09 -6.75 -9.43
C LEU A 42 -8.60 -5.62 -8.51
N GLY A 43 -8.64 -5.82 -7.19
CA GLY A 43 -8.04 -4.89 -6.23
C GLY A 43 -6.51 -4.83 -6.35
N VAL A 44 -5.84 -5.98 -6.48
CA VAL A 44 -4.40 -6.03 -6.72
C VAL A 44 -4.05 -5.41 -8.07
N PHE A 45 -4.84 -5.67 -9.11
CA PHE A 45 -4.66 -5.04 -10.42
C PHE A 45 -4.74 -3.51 -10.34
N PHE A 46 -5.76 -2.98 -9.64
CA PHE A 46 -5.85 -1.54 -9.34
C PHE A 46 -4.60 -1.04 -8.62
N LEU A 47 -4.14 -1.73 -7.58
CA LEU A 47 -2.97 -1.32 -6.80
C LEU A 47 -1.71 -1.23 -7.67
N VAL A 48 -1.47 -2.23 -8.51
CA VAL A 48 -0.32 -2.24 -9.44
C VAL A 48 -0.40 -1.07 -10.42
N VAL A 49 -1.55 -0.89 -11.07
CA VAL A 49 -1.76 0.24 -12.00
C VAL A 49 -1.58 1.57 -11.28
N PHE A 50 -2.14 1.71 -10.08
CA PHE A 50 -2.03 2.93 -9.27
C PHE A 50 -0.57 3.25 -8.93
N ILE A 51 0.22 2.27 -8.50
CA ILE A 51 1.66 2.44 -8.22
C ILE A 51 2.42 2.86 -9.48
N ILE A 52 2.16 2.21 -10.63
CA ILE A 52 2.79 2.57 -11.91
C ILE A 52 2.51 4.03 -12.26
N PHE A 53 1.28 4.49 -12.07
CA PHE A 53 0.91 5.88 -12.35
C PHE A 53 1.57 6.87 -11.38
N LEU A 54 1.68 6.54 -10.09
CA LEU A 54 2.41 7.37 -9.15
C LEU A 54 3.88 7.52 -9.56
N LEU A 55 4.53 6.43 -10.00
CA LEU A 55 5.89 6.46 -10.51
C LEU A 55 6.01 7.29 -11.80
N TYR A 56 5.09 7.10 -12.74
CA TYR A 56 5.06 7.84 -14.01
C TYR A 56 4.96 9.36 -13.79
N TYR A 57 4.11 9.80 -12.86
CA TYR A 57 3.98 11.21 -12.48
C TYR A 57 4.98 11.68 -11.42
N LYS A 58 5.96 10.84 -11.05
CA LYS A 58 7.01 11.13 -10.05
C LYS A 58 6.45 11.54 -8.69
N ILE A 59 5.29 11.01 -8.30
CA ILE A 59 4.70 11.22 -6.98
C ILE A 59 5.35 10.27 -6.00
N GLY A 60 6.44 10.73 -5.40
CA GLY A 60 7.18 10.02 -4.36
C GLY A 60 7.10 10.70 -3.00
N GLY A 61 8.09 10.42 -2.17
CA GLY A 61 8.18 11.01 -0.83
C GLY A 61 7.16 10.45 0.16
N MET A 62 6.99 11.13 1.28
CA MET A 62 6.00 10.77 2.31
C MET A 62 4.58 10.71 1.75
N PHE A 63 4.26 11.62 0.82
CA PHE A 63 2.94 11.68 0.20
C PHE A 63 2.68 10.47 -0.71
N GLY A 64 3.64 10.07 -1.54
CA GLY A 64 3.54 8.85 -2.34
C GLY A 64 3.36 7.60 -1.48
N VAL A 65 4.10 7.49 -0.37
CA VAL A 65 3.96 6.38 0.59
C VAL A 65 2.56 6.37 1.22
N LEU A 66 2.03 7.53 1.62
CA LEU A 66 0.67 7.65 2.16
C LEU A 66 -0.39 7.21 1.15
N LEU A 67 -0.25 7.59 -0.12
CA LEU A 67 -1.19 7.19 -1.17
C LEU A 67 -1.18 5.67 -1.39
N VAL A 68 0.01 5.06 -1.46
CA VAL A 68 0.15 3.61 -1.60
C VAL A 68 -0.39 2.88 -0.38
N ALA A 69 -0.11 3.39 0.83
CA ALA A 69 -0.64 2.85 2.08
C ALA A 69 -2.17 2.85 2.08
N LEU A 70 -2.80 3.97 1.72
CA LEU A 70 -4.26 4.07 1.64
C LEU A 70 -4.85 3.15 0.56
N ALA A 71 -4.22 3.04 -0.61
CA ALA A 71 -4.64 2.14 -1.67
C ALA A 71 -4.55 0.66 -1.24
N LEU A 72 -3.47 0.27 -0.57
CA LEU A 72 -3.30 -1.08 -0.02
C LEU A 72 -4.34 -1.37 1.07
N LEU A 73 -4.54 -0.43 1.99
CA LEU A 73 -5.53 -0.53 3.06
C LEU A 73 -6.93 -0.69 2.49
N PHE A 74 -7.26 0.02 1.42
CA PHE A 74 -8.51 -0.16 0.67
C PHE A 74 -8.64 -1.58 0.09
N VAL A 75 -7.65 -2.07 -0.65
CA VAL A 75 -7.72 -3.40 -1.31
C VAL A 75 -7.87 -4.51 -0.28
N GLU A 76 -7.07 -4.48 0.78
CA GLU A 76 -7.08 -5.49 1.83
C GLU A 76 -8.37 -5.41 2.68
N SER A 77 -8.82 -4.21 3.03
CA SER A 77 -10.11 -4.07 3.74
C SER A 77 -11.32 -4.48 2.89
N ALA A 78 -11.28 -4.26 1.57
CA ALA A 78 -12.31 -4.75 0.65
C ALA A 78 -12.33 -6.28 0.58
N TYR A 79 -11.16 -6.93 0.70
CA TYR A 79 -11.08 -8.37 0.87
C TYR A 79 -11.67 -8.84 2.21
N LEU A 80 -11.26 -8.24 3.32
CA LEU A 80 -11.81 -8.57 4.64
C LEU A 80 -13.33 -8.37 4.73
N ASP A 81 -13.86 -7.33 4.07
CA ASP A 81 -15.30 -7.07 4.00
C ASP A 81 -16.07 -8.19 3.25
N ARG A 82 -15.45 -8.82 2.23
CA ARG A 82 -16.04 -9.97 1.54
C ARG A 82 -16.00 -11.24 2.39
N GLU A 83 -14.88 -11.47 3.05
CA GLU A 83 -14.67 -12.62 3.94
C GLU A 83 -15.42 -12.47 5.28
N LYS A 84 -16.01 -11.29 5.55
CA LYS A 84 -16.71 -10.96 6.80
C LYS A 84 -15.82 -11.17 8.03
N ALA A 85 -14.56 -10.77 7.90
CA ALA A 85 -13.55 -10.99 8.92
C ALA A 85 -13.91 -10.30 10.26
N PRO A 86 -13.38 -10.81 11.38
CA PRO A 86 -13.50 -10.15 12.68
C PRO A 86 -12.87 -8.75 12.69
N ARG A 87 -13.34 -7.90 13.61
CA ARG A 87 -12.88 -6.49 13.68
C ARG A 87 -11.40 -6.36 14.02
N GLU A 88 -10.82 -7.33 14.74
CA GLU A 88 -9.39 -7.26 15.08
C GLU A 88 -8.50 -7.24 13.83
N HIS A 89 -8.88 -7.96 12.77
CA HIS A 89 -8.11 -8.01 11.53
C HIS A 89 -8.00 -6.64 10.85
N TYR A 90 -9.05 -5.81 10.91
CA TYR A 90 -9.02 -4.46 10.35
C TYR A 90 -8.09 -3.54 11.14
N LEU A 91 -8.03 -3.72 12.46
CA LEU A 91 -7.16 -2.92 13.34
C LEU A 91 -5.70 -3.30 13.09
N ILE A 92 -5.40 -4.60 13.04
CA ILE A 92 -4.07 -5.12 12.70
C ILE A 92 -3.63 -4.65 11.32
N LEU A 93 -4.51 -4.72 10.32
CA LEU A 93 -4.23 -4.23 8.97
C LEU A 93 -3.92 -2.73 8.99
N THR A 94 -4.76 -1.93 9.65
CA THR A 94 -4.59 -0.48 9.70
C THR A 94 -3.26 -0.08 10.35
N VAL A 95 -2.94 -0.68 11.50
CA VAL A 95 -1.68 -0.42 12.20
C VAL A 95 -0.49 -0.85 11.33
N SER A 96 -0.53 -2.07 10.78
CA SER A 96 0.55 -2.60 9.92
C SER A 96 0.82 -1.70 8.72
N VAL A 97 -0.23 -1.21 8.06
CA VAL A 97 -0.10 -0.34 6.89
C VAL A 97 0.39 1.05 7.30
N LEU A 98 -0.11 1.62 8.40
CA LEU A 98 0.33 2.92 8.89
C LEU A 98 1.78 2.93 9.37
N LEU A 99 2.33 1.79 9.81
CA LEU A 99 3.76 1.64 10.14
C LEU A 99 4.68 1.88 8.93
N ALA A 100 4.17 1.85 7.70
CA ALA A 100 4.95 2.25 6.53
C ALA A 100 5.42 3.72 6.61
N LEU A 101 4.63 4.61 7.24
CA LEU A 101 4.95 6.03 7.39
C LEU A 101 6.16 6.28 8.32
N PRO A 102 6.19 5.82 9.59
CA PRO A 102 7.37 5.95 10.43
C PRO A 102 8.56 5.17 9.87
N THR A 103 8.34 4.03 9.21
CA THR A 103 9.41 3.29 8.53
C THR A 103 10.04 4.12 7.40
N TYR A 104 9.23 4.79 6.58
CA TYR A 104 9.72 5.69 5.56
C TYR A 104 10.53 6.86 6.15
N LEU A 105 10.04 7.47 7.24
CA LEU A 105 10.78 8.53 7.93
C LEU A 105 12.11 8.03 8.48
N PHE A 106 12.12 6.86 9.11
CA PHE A 106 13.32 6.22 9.63
C PHE A 106 14.35 5.97 8.51
N ILE A 107 13.93 5.34 7.42
CA ILE A 107 14.80 5.10 6.25
C ILE A 107 15.30 6.42 5.68
N ARG A 108 14.45 7.44 5.57
CA ARG A 108 14.84 8.76 5.07
C ARG A 108 15.88 9.42 5.98
N THR A 109 15.75 9.31 7.30
CA THR A 109 16.76 9.85 8.24
C THR A 109 18.08 9.10 8.15
N LEU A 110 18.05 7.77 8.02
CA LEU A 110 19.26 6.97 7.80
C LEU A 110 19.93 7.32 6.47
N ALA A 111 19.15 7.54 5.41
CA ALA A 111 19.65 7.92 4.10
C ALA A 111 20.29 9.32 4.06
N VAL A 112 20.04 10.18 5.05
CA VAL A 112 20.79 11.45 5.21
C VAL A 112 22.17 11.19 5.81
N ALA A 113 22.30 10.17 6.67
CA ALA A 113 23.55 9.78 7.29
C ALA A 113 24.40 8.85 6.40
N MET A 114 23.79 8.23 5.37
CA MET A 114 24.46 7.31 4.44
C MET A 114 24.71 7.97 3.07
N PRO A 115 25.92 7.89 2.49
CA PRO A 115 26.17 8.21 1.09
C PRO A 115 25.21 7.46 0.15
N ARG A 116 24.76 8.10 -0.94
CA ARG A 116 23.77 7.52 -1.89
C ARG A 116 24.20 6.17 -2.50
N LEU A 117 25.50 5.87 -2.53
CA LEU A 117 26.05 4.59 -3.01
C LEU A 117 25.89 3.47 -1.97
N GLU A 118 25.88 3.80 -0.68
CA GLU A 118 25.79 2.81 0.39
C GLU A 118 24.37 2.25 0.55
N VAL A 119 23.33 3.06 0.30
CA VAL A 119 21.93 2.59 0.39
C VAL A 119 21.65 1.50 -0.65
N THR A 120 22.18 1.65 -1.87
CA THR A 120 22.06 0.64 -2.92
C THR A 120 22.88 -0.62 -2.58
N ALA A 121 24.04 -0.45 -1.95
CA ALA A 121 24.87 -1.57 -1.49
C ALA A 121 24.19 -2.34 -0.34
N VAL A 122 23.56 -1.65 0.61
CA VAL A 122 22.77 -2.25 1.69
C VAL A 122 21.55 -2.97 1.13
N ALA A 123 20.83 -2.36 0.18
CA ALA A 123 19.70 -3.00 -0.50
C ALA A 123 20.14 -4.27 -1.26
N MET A 124 21.27 -4.23 -1.97
CA MET A 124 21.86 -5.41 -2.61
C MET A 124 22.26 -6.48 -1.60
N LEU A 125 22.84 -6.10 -0.46
CA LEU A 125 23.22 -7.03 0.58
C LEU A 125 21.99 -7.74 1.18
N ILE A 126 20.91 -7.00 1.43
CA ILE A 126 19.63 -7.56 1.90
C ILE A 126 19.06 -8.52 0.86
N LEU A 127 19.08 -8.15 -0.43
CA LEU A 127 18.63 -9.04 -1.51
C LEU A 127 19.45 -10.32 -1.60
N LEU A 128 20.78 -10.24 -1.45
CA LEU A 128 21.66 -11.41 -1.43
C LEU A 128 21.40 -12.31 -0.23
N VAL A 129 21.16 -11.74 0.95
CA VAL A 129 20.80 -12.52 2.16
C VAL A 129 19.46 -13.21 1.98
N LEU A 130 18.44 -12.51 1.45
CA LEU A 130 17.14 -13.10 1.16
C LEU A 130 17.23 -14.21 0.11
N TYR A 131 18.05 -14.03 -0.92
CA TYR A 131 18.32 -15.06 -1.92
C TYR A 131 18.97 -16.29 -1.30
N ALA A 132 20.00 -16.10 -0.46
CA ALA A 132 20.66 -17.20 0.25
C ALA A 132 19.68 -17.95 1.16
N PHE A 133 18.86 -17.22 1.92
CA PHE A 133 17.78 -17.82 2.74
C PHE A 133 16.78 -18.60 1.90
N SER A 134 16.33 -18.04 0.77
CA SER A 134 15.43 -18.73 -0.15
C SER A 134 16.04 -20.02 -0.66
N LYS A 135 17.34 -20.03 -0.97
CA LYS A 135 18.07 -21.21 -1.42
C LYS A 135 18.12 -22.29 -0.34
N VAL A 136 18.43 -21.91 0.90
CA VAL A 136 18.48 -22.83 2.06
C VAL A 136 17.12 -23.40 2.43
N VAL A 137 16.02 -22.68 2.17
CA VAL A 137 14.66 -23.15 2.47
C VAL A 137 14.08 -24.01 1.34
N THR A 138 14.60 -23.87 0.11
CA THR A 138 14.08 -24.58 -1.07
C THR A 138 14.86 -25.88 -1.38
N ASP A 139 16.12 -25.97 -0.97
CA ASP A 139 16.92 -27.20 -0.97
C ASP A 139 16.75 -27.97 0.36
#